data_AF-A5DBH7-F1
#
_entry.id   AF-A5DBH7-F1
#
_cell.length_a   1.000
_cell.length_b   1.000
_cell.length_c   1.000
_cell.angle_alpha   90.00
_cell.angle_beta   90.00
_cell.angle_gamma   90.00
#
_symmetry.space_group_name_H-M   'P 1'
#
loop_
_entity.id
_entity.type
_entity.pdbx_description
1 polymer ?
#
loop_
_entity_poly.entity_id
_entity_poly.type
_entity_poly.pdbx_seq_one_letter_code
_entity_poly.pdbx_strand_id
1 'polypeptide(L)'
;MKRKRIERVSVGSSLDIRECEELLADAISPVLKLANQRKIYDMTDPRKINAFLVLSAQKRIQADPTIPEGLKWANYFILQLLNVAGQCFRRLNIYGIKAFYDYFSEKHREFTTKHKKKASKNKNAVQFYFHPSIMALRDKCRALSSDGEGTDHPKLEVLMNELAVFGEHCDALGSRAIIFTEFRSSALDIVNAIEKFGHGLKPHIFIGQAKEKEKFDEDAYLSKGKSKKKKTESKSRDSSLCCSVNV
;
A
#
# COMPACT_ATOMS: atom_id res chain seq x y z
N MET A 1 39.93 -11.95 16.44
CA MET A 1 38.67 -11.26 16.10
C MET A 1 38.08 -11.87 14.84
N LYS A 2 36.83 -12.33 14.85
CA LYS A 2 36.14 -12.77 13.62
C LYS A 2 35.84 -11.53 12.76
N ARG A 3 36.37 -11.46 11.53
CA ARG A 3 36.06 -10.38 10.59
C ARG A 3 34.70 -10.64 9.94
N LYS A 4 33.80 -9.67 10.02
CA LYS A 4 32.53 -9.70 9.28
C LYS A 4 32.81 -9.37 7.82
N ARG A 5 32.50 -10.29 6.91
CA ARG A 5 32.45 -10.02 5.47
C ARG A 5 31.08 -9.43 5.13
N ILE A 6 31.05 -8.37 4.34
CA ILE A 6 29.81 -7.74 3.86
C ILE A 6 29.82 -7.85 2.35
N GLU A 7 28.83 -8.53 1.82
CA GLU A 7 28.57 -8.61 0.39
C GLU A 7 27.33 -7.80 0.05
N ARG A 8 27.37 -7.12 -1.09
CA ARG A 8 26.25 -6.32 -1.59
C ARG A 8 25.94 -6.79 -2.99
N VAL A 9 24.68 -7.16 -3.20
CA VAL A 9 24.17 -7.54 -4.51
C VAL A 9 23.24 -6.44 -4.99
N SER A 10 23.50 -5.95 -6.21
CA SER A 10 22.62 -4.99 -6.87
C SER A 10 21.60 -5.76 -7.72
N VAL A 11 20.32 -5.53 -7.45
CA VAL A 11 19.22 -6.20 -8.16
C VAL A 11 18.40 -5.14 -8.87
N GLY A 12 18.28 -5.27 -10.19
CA GLY A 12 17.48 -4.35 -11.01
C GLY A 12 15.98 -4.64 -10.91
N SER A 13 15.16 -3.65 -11.27
CA SER A 13 13.71 -3.83 -11.43
C SER A 13 13.42 -4.67 -12.69
N SER A 14 12.47 -5.60 -12.59
CA SER A 14 11.94 -6.34 -13.75
C SER A 14 11.21 -5.42 -14.72
N LEU A 15 10.96 -5.89 -15.95
CA LEU A 15 10.16 -5.15 -16.93
C LEU A 15 8.75 -4.87 -16.40
N ASP A 16 8.11 -5.86 -15.78
CA ASP A 16 6.77 -5.69 -15.19
C ASP A 16 6.73 -4.63 -14.10
N ILE A 17 7.73 -4.60 -13.21
CA ILE A 17 7.83 -3.56 -12.19
C ILE A 17 7.94 -2.20 -12.86
N ARG A 18 8.81 -2.03 -13.86
CA ARG A 18 8.99 -0.76 -14.55
C ARG A 18 7.70 -0.29 -15.20
N GLU A 19 7.02 -1.16 -15.93
CA GLU A 19 5.73 -0.85 -16.57
C GLU A 19 4.68 -0.40 -15.54
N CYS A 20 4.60 -1.07 -14.38
CA CYS A 20 3.75 -0.65 -13.28
C CYS A 20 4.13 0.74 -12.74
N GLU A 21 5.43 1.04 -12.64
CA GLU A 21 5.91 2.37 -12.24
C GLU A 21 5.52 3.45 -13.25
N GLU A 22 5.58 3.16 -14.56
CA GLU A 22 5.23 4.14 -15.59
C GLU A 22 3.75 4.51 -15.52
N LEU A 23 2.87 3.51 -15.38
CA LEU A 23 1.43 3.72 -15.24
C LEU A 23 1.08 4.52 -13.98
N LEU A 24 1.76 4.23 -12.87
CA LEU A 24 1.58 4.97 -11.61
C LEU A 24 2.10 6.41 -11.72
N ALA A 25 3.28 6.59 -12.33
CA ALA A 25 3.92 7.88 -12.56
C ALA A 25 3.07 8.79 -13.44
N ASP A 26 2.51 8.25 -14.52
CA ASP A 26 1.60 8.95 -15.41
C ASP A 26 0.37 9.47 -14.65
N ALA A 27 -0.30 8.60 -13.89
CA ALA A 27 -1.49 8.99 -13.13
C ALA A 27 -1.23 10.03 -12.02
N ILE A 28 -0.08 9.97 -11.32
CA ILE A 28 0.22 10.90 -10.22
C ILE A 28 0.84 12.23 -10.69
N SER A 29 1.35 12.29 -11.92
CA SER A 29 2.05 13.46 -12.48
C SER A 29 1.29 14.78 -12.33
N PRO A 30 -0.04 14.87 -12.58
CA PRO A 30 -0.78 16.12 -12.40
C PRO A 30 -0.77 16.62 -10.95
N VAL A 31 -0.85 15.71 -9.98
CA VAL A 31 -0.83 16.01 -8.55
C VAL A 31 0.55 16.50 -8.12
N LEU A 32 1.61 15.89 -8.65
CA LEU A 32 2.98 16.32 -8.38
C LEU A 32 3.24 17.73 -8.90
N LYS A 33 2.86 18.00 -10.16
CA LYS A 33 2.96 19.33 -10.78
C LYS A 33 2.25 20.39 -9.93
N LEU A 34 1.06 20.08 -9.42
CA LEU A 34 0.32 20.99 -8.53
C LEU A 34 1.07 21.24 -7.20
N ALA A 35 1.67 20.21 -6.62
CA ALA A 35 2.47 20.36 -5.40
C ALA A 35 3.72 21.22 -5.63
N ASN A 36 4.40 21.06 -6.77
CA ASN A 36 5.55 21.87 -7.13
C ASN A 36 5.16 23.34 -7.37
N GLN A 37 4.05 23.59 -8.08
CA GLN A 37 3.51 24.95 -8.31
C GLN A 37 3.23 25.67 -6.98
N ARG A 38 2.74 24.93 -5.98
CA ARG A 38 2.48 25.45 -4.63
C ARG A 38 3.72 25.52 -3.74
N LYS A 39 4.89 25.06 -4.22
CA LYS A 39 6.17 25.02 -3.48
C LYS A 39 6.07 24.25 -2.15
N ILE A 40 5.18 23.25 -2.09
CA ILE A 40 4.99 22.42 -0.90
C ILE A 40 5.80 21.12 -0.95
N TYR A 41 6.34 20.76 -2.11
CA TYR A 41 7.15 19.57 -2.31
C TYR A 41 8.12 19.79 -3.48
N ASP A 42 9.38 19.37 -3.32
CA ASP A 42 10.47 19.77 -4.22
C ASP A 42 10.80 18.72 -5.29
N MET A 43 10.34 17.46 -5.12
CA MET A 43 10.58 16.42 -6.12
C MET A 43 9.82 16.73 -7.40
N THR A 44 10.47 16.62 -8.55
CA THR A 44 9.87 16.91 -9.87
C THR A 44 9.63 15.65 -10.69
N ASP A 45 10.38 14.59 -10.45
CA ASP A 45 10.23 13.29 -11.10
C ASP A 45 9.18 12.44 -10.36
N PRO A 46 8.05 12.07 -11.00
CA PRO A 46 7.01 11.25 -10.40
C PRO A 46 7.52 9.90 -9.88
N ARG A 47 8.47 9.26 -10.56
CA ARG A 47 8.99 7.94 -10.17
C ARG A 47 9.86 8.01 -8.91
N LYS A 48 10.33 9.22 -8.56
CA LYS A 48 11.18 9.46 -7.38
C LYS A 48 10.41 10.03 -6.19
N ILE A 49 9.07 10.03 -6.23
CA ILE A 49 8.25 10.42 -5.08
C ILE A 49 8.59 9.50 -3.90
N ASN A 50 9.03 10.09 -2.79
CA ASN A 50 9.43 9.37 -1.59
C ASN A 50 8.48 9.70 -0.43
N ALA A 51 7.83 8.68 0.13
CA ALA A 51 6.87 8.84 1.21
C ALA A 51 7.44 9.56 2.44
N PHE A 52 8.71 9.33 2.80
CA PHE A 52 9.35 9.99 3.93
C PHE A 52 9.51 11.50 3.69
N LEU A 53 9.95 11.90 2.49
CA LEU A 53 10.07 13.32 2.14
C LEU A 53 8.70 14.01 2.11
N VAL A 54 7.67 13.31 1.60
CA VAL A 54 6.30 13.83 1.61
C VAL A 54 5.76 14.00 3.03
N LEU A 55 6.02 13.05 3.95
CA LEU A 55 5.65 13.17 5.36
C LEU A 55 6.34 14.35 6.04
N SER A 56 7.62 14.57 5.76
CA SER A 56 8.37 15.73 6.25
C SER A 56 7.78 17.04 5.73
N ALA A 57 7.41 17.08 4.45
CA ALA A 57 6.69 18.21 3.87
C ALA A 57 5.32 18.46 4.53
N GLN A 58 4.55 17.41 4.82
CA GLN A 58 3.27 17.54 5.55
C GLN A 58 3.47 18.16 6.92
N LYS A 59 4.44 17.68 7.70
CA LYS A 59 4.76 18.24 9.02
C LYS A 59 5.14 19.71 8.95
N ARG A 60 6.00 20.07 7.98
CA ARG A 60 6.41 21.46 7.74
C ARG A 60 5.21 22.37 7.47
N ILE A 61 4.31 21.98 6.57
CA ILE A 61 3.11 22.77 6.24
C ILE A 61 2.15 22.92 7.43
N GLN A 62 1.99 21.87 8.24
CA GLN A 62 1.11 21.92 9.41
C GLN A 62 1.67 22.81 10.53
N ALA A 63 2.99 22.76 10.74
CA ALA A 63 3.68 23.54 11.76
C ALA A 63 3.85 25.02 11.40
N ASP A 64 3.72 25.40 10.13
CA ASP A 64 3.91 26.78 9.67
C ASP A 64 2.74 27.68 10.11
N PRO A 65 2.95 28.66 11.01
CA PRO A 65 1.88 29.53 11.47
C PRO A 65 1.47 30.58 10.43
N THR A 66 2.27 30.80 9.39
CA THR A 66 2.01 31.83 8.37
C THR A 66 0.99 31.38 7.32
N ILE A 67 0.72 30.06 7.23
CA ILE A 67 -0.22 29.49 6.27
C ILE A 67 -1.62 29.47 6.88
N PRO A 68 -2.64 30.05 6.23
CA PRO A 68 -4.02 29.95 6.70
C PRO A 68 -4.51 28.50 6.79
N GLU A 69 -5.31 28.18 7.81
CA GLU A 69 -5.76 26.81 8.09
C GLU A 69 -6.44 26.12 6.88
N GLY A 70 -7.31 26.82 6.16
CA GLY A 70 -7.93 26.28 4.94
C GLY A 70 -6.90 25.87 3.87
N LEU A 71 -5.81 26.63 3.73
CA LEU A 71 -4.73 26.35 2.81
C LEU A 71 -3.84 25.20 3.30
N LYS A 72 -3.61 25.09 4.62
CA LYS A 72 -2.93 23.93 5.22
C LYS A 72 -3.65 22.63 4.89
N TRP A 73 -4.98 22.59 5.05
CA TRP A 73 -5.78 21.41 4.71
C TRP A 73 -5.73 21.10 3.21
N ALA A 74 -5.87 22.11 2.35
CA ALA A 74 -5.77 21.91 0.90
C ALA A 74 -4.41 21.32 0.49
N ASN A 75 -3.31 21.83 1.06
CA ASN A 75 -1.96 21.34 0.81
C ASN A 75 -1.72 19.95 1.42
N TYR A 76 -2.25 19.72 2.62
CA TYR A 76 -2.18 18.43 3.29
C TYR A 76 -2.78 17.31 2.44
N PHE A 77 -3.95 17.54 1.82
CA PHE A 77 -4.58 16.52 0.98
C PHE A 77 -3.81 16.22 -0.33
N ILE A 78 -3.15 17.23 -0.91
CA ILE A 78 -2.24 17.01 -2.06
C ILE A 78 -1.08 16.11 -1.64
N LEU A 79 -0.41 16.47 -0.55
CA LEU A 79 0.70 15.70 -0.01
C LEU A 79 0.24 14.31 0.46
N GLN A 80 -0.97 14.16 0.98
CA GLN A 80 -1.49 12.86 1.38
C GLN A 80 -1.62 11.91 0.18
N LEU A 81 -2.02 12.42 -0.98
CA LEU A 81 -2.10 11.63 -2.21
C LEU A 81 -0.71 11.27 -2.74
N LEU A 82 0.25 12.22 -2.69
CA LEU A 82 1.65 11.94 -3.01
C LEU A 82 2.28 10.92 -2.05
N ASN A 83 1.89 10.93 -0.77
CA ASN A 83 2.35 9.95 0.20
C ASN A 83 1.86 8.55 -0.17
N VAL A 84 0.61 8.41 -0.61
CA VAL A 84 0.10 7.12 -1.14
C VAL A 84 0.95 6.65 -2.31
N ALA A 85 1.22 7.52 -3.29
CA ALA A 85 2.06 7.18 -4.44
C ALA A 85 3.50 6.80 -4.03
N GLY A 86 4.11 7.54 -3.11
CA GLY A 86 5.45 7.22 -2.60
C GLY A 86 5.52 5.87 -1.89
N GLN A 87 4.46 5.49 -1.16
CA GLN A 87 4.37 4.15 -0.57
C GLN A 87 4.21 3.07 -1.65
N CYS A 88 3.46 3.36 -2.72
CA CYS A 88 3.34 2.46 -3.86
C CYS A 88 4.68 2.23 -4.58
N PHE A 89 5.42 3.29 -4.91
CA PHE A 89 6.75 3.17 -5.53
C PHE A 89 7.73 2.40 -4.65
N ARG A 90 7.74 2.66 -3.34
CA ARG A 90 8.55 1.88 -2.40
C ARG A 90 8.17 0.40 -2.43
N ARG A 91 6.88 0.08 -2.52
CA ARG A 91 6.40 -1.30 -2.54
C ARG A 91 6.85 -2.04 -3.81
N LEU A 92 6.63 -1.42 -4.97
CA LEU A 92 7.07 -1.94 -6.26
C LEU A 92 8.58 -2.19 -6.28
N ASN A 93 9.38 -1.19 -5.90
CA ASN A 93 10.85 -1.24 -6.02
C ASN A 93 11.58 -2.08 -4.98
N ILE A 94 10.92 -2.40 -3.86
CA ILE A 94 11.60 -3.09 -2.76
C ILE A 94 11.03 -4.49 -2.54
N TYR A 95 9.72 -4.66 -2.64
CA TYR A 95 9.03 -5.86 -2.17
C TYR A 95 8.31 -6.62 -3.28
N GLY A 96 7.89 -5.94 -4.35
CA GLY A 96 7.27 -6.57 -5.51
C GLY A 96 5.87 -6.07 -5.83
N ILE A 97 5.33 -6.63 -6.91
CA ILE A 97 4.04 -6.29 -7.50
C ILE A 97 2.88 -6.68 -6.58
N LYS A 98 2.92 -7.87 -5.96
CA LYS A 98 1.89 -8.35 -5.04
C LYS A 98 1.83 -7.47 -3.80
N ALA A 99 2.97 -7.18 -3.19
CA ALA A 99 3.05 -6.28 -2.03
C ALA A 99 2.52 -4.88 -2.34
N PHE A 100 2.75 -4.38 -3.56
CA PHE A 100 2.15 -3.15 -4.07
C PHE A 100 0.64 -3.29 -4.26
N TYR A 101 0.19 -4.34 -4.95
CA TYR A 101 -1.19 -4.54 -5.35
C TYR A 101 -2.11 -4.72 -4.15
N ASP A 102 -1.69 -5.47 -3.12
CA ASP A 102 -2.43 -5.64 -1.88
C ASP A 102 -2.66 -4.29 -1.18
N TYR A 103 -1.61 -3.48 -1.06
CA TYR A 103 -1.68 -2.14 -0.46
C TYR A 103 -2.54 -1.18 -1.29
N PHE A 104 -2.31 -1.12 -2.59
CA PHE A 104 -2.98 -0.16 -3.46
C PHE A 104 -4.45 -0.51 -3.66
N SER A 105 -4.80 -1.79 -3.74
CA SER A 105 -6.18 -2.26 -3.80
C SER A 105 -6.99 -1.83 -2.58
N GLU A 106 -6.38 -1.87 -1.38
CA GLU A 106 -7.01 -1.36 -0.17
C GLU A 106 -7.28 0.15 -0.27
N LYS A 107 -6.30 0.94 -0.70
CA LYS A 107 -6.44 2.40 -0.85
C LYS A 107 -7.44 2.80 -1.92
N HIS A 108 -7.42 2.10 -3.05
CA HIS A 108 -8.39 2.28 -4.12
C HIS A 108 -9.81 1.93 -3.65
N ARG A 109 -10.00 0.80 -2.94
CA ARG A 109 -11.29 0.40 -2.37
C ARG A 109 -11.78 1.44 -1.36
N GLU A 110 -10.95 1.81 -0.39
CA GLU A 110 -11.26 2.84 0.61
C GLU A 110 -11.76 4.13 -0.05
N PHE A 111 -11.02 4.63 -1.05
CA PHE A 111 -11.39 5.86 -1.74
C PHE A 111 -12.69 5.72 -2.54
N THR A 112 -12.80 4.68 -3.37
CA THR A 112 -13.95 4.49 -4.25
C THR A 112 -15.24 4.24 -3.48
N THR A 113 -15.21 3.48 -2.39
CA THR A 113 -16.36 3.28 -1.49
C THR A 113 -16.81 4.60 -0.85
N LYS A 114 -15.86 5.41 -0.34
CA LYS A 114 -16.16 6.74 0.23
C LYS A 114 -16.69 7.71 -0.84
N HIS A 115 -16.16 7.66 -2.06
CA HIS A 115 -16.62 8.47 -3.18
C HIS A 115 -18.06 8.11 -3.59
N LYS A 116 -18.39 6.82 -3.71
CA LYS A 116 -19.75 6.33 -3.99
C LYS A 116 -20.77 6.81 -2.95
N LYS A 117 -20.36 6.95 -1.69
CA LYS A 117 -21.19 7.52 -0.60
C LYS A 117 -21.20 9.05 -0.53
N LYS A 118 -20.60 9.74 -1.51
CA LYS A 118 -20.43 11.20 -1.55
C LYS A 118 -19.67 11.78 -0.34
N ALA A 119 -18.94 10.94 0.40
CA ALA A 119 -18.16 11.30 1.59
C ALA A 119 -16.74 11.77 1.25
N SER A 120 -16.24 11.45 0.05
CA SER A 120 -15.00 11.99 -0.50
C SER A 120 -15.30 12.70 -1.82
N LYS A 121 -14.92 13.98 -1.93
CA LYS A 121 -15.12 14.82 -3.13
C LYS A 121 -13.81 15.47 -3.61
N ASN A 122 -12.67 15.00 -3.11
CA ASN A 122 -11.38 15.58 -3.45
C ASN A 122 -11.09 15.37 -4.95
N LYS A 123 -11.14 16.44 -5.74
CA LYS A 123 -10.99 16.41 -7.20
C LYS A 123 -9.69 15.75 -7.65
N ASN A 124 -8.57 16.05 -6.99
CA ASN A 124 -7.26 15.49 -7.33
C ASN A 124 -7.23 13.97 -7.08
N ALA A 125 -7.81 13.53 -5.97
CA ALA A 125 -7.91 12.10 -5.67
C ALA A 125 -8.84 11.38 -6.65
N VAL A 126 -9.97 12.00 -7.04
CA VAL A 126 -10.86 11.44 -8.08
C VAL A 126 -10.09 11.28 -9.39
N GLN A 127 -9.40 12.34 -9.84
CA GLN A 127 -8.61 12.29 -11.08
C GLN A 127 -7.52 11.21 -11.04
N PHE A 128 -6.85 11.03 -9.90
CA PHE A 128 -5.85 9.99 -9.73
C PHE A 128 -6.46 8.59 -9.73
N TYR A 129 -7.40 8.28 -8.83
CA TYR A 129 -7.92 6.92 -8.67
C TYR A 129 -8.76 6.43 -9.85
N PHE A 130 -9.36 7.34 -10.62
CA PHE A 130 -10.10 7.01 -11.84
C PHE A 130 -9.30 7.24 -13.12
N HIS A 131 -7.99 7.50 -13.02
CA HIS A 131 -7.14 7.67 -14.19
C HIS A 131 -7.09 6.36 -15.03
N PRO A 132 -7.11 6.42 -16.38
CA PRO A 132 -7.00 5.23 -17.23
C PRO A 132 -5.78 4.36 -16.88
N SER A 133 -4.64 4.99 -16.62
CA SER A 133 -3.39 4.32 -16.24
C SER A 133 -3.50 3.59 -14.90
N ILE A 134 -4.33 4.06 -13.96
CA ILE A 134 -4.63 3.32 -12.72
C ILE A 134 -5.48 2.08 -12.99
N MET A 135 -6.42 2.14 -13.94
CA MET A 135 -7.19 0.94 -14.33
C MET A 135 -6.28 -0.09 -14.99
N ALA A 136 -5.49 0.31 -15.98
CA ALA A 136 -4.50 -0.55 -16.63
C ALA A 136 -3.50 -1.15 -15.63
N LEU A 137 -3.01 -0.35 -14.68
CA LEU A 137 -2.10 -0.80 -13.62
C LEU A 137 -2.73 -1.91 -12.77
N ARG A 138 -3.99 -1.73 -12.35
CA ARG A 138 -4.69 -2.70 -11.53
C ARG A 138 -4.97 -4.00 -12.28
N ASP A 139 -5.32 -3.91 -13.56
CA ASP A 139 -5.60 -5.10 -14.38
C ASP A 139 -4.31 -5.89 -14.64
N LYS A 140 -3.20 -5.20 -14.95
CA LYS A 140 -1.88 -5.83 -15.08
C LYS A 140 -1.43 -6.50 -13.79
N CYS A 141 -1.50 -5.81 -12.65
CA CYS A 141 -1.15 -6.40 -11.36
C CYS A 141 -2.02 -7.61 -10.99
N ARG A 142 -3.31 -7.57 -11.34
CA ARG A 142 -4.22 -8.70 -11.11
C ARG A 142 -3.79 -9.91 -11.92
N ALA A 143 -3.54 -9.75 -13.22
CA ALA A 143 -3.07 -10.85 -14.08
C ALA A 143 -1.80 -11.48 -13.51
N LEU A 144 -0.79 -10.64 -13.22
CA LEU A 144 0.49 -11.09 -12.65
C LEU A 144 0.36 -11.76 -11.28
N SER A 145 -0.64 -11.40 -10.48
CA SER A 145 -0.89 -12.02 -9.17
C SER A 145 -1.71 -13.32 -9.27
N SER A 146 -2.49 -13.50 -10.33
CA SER A 146 -3.36 -14.66 -10.54
C SER A 146 -2.63 -15.84 -11.18
N ASP A 147 -1.61 -15.59 -11.98
CA ASP A 147 -0.91 -16.63 -12.75
C ASP A 147 -0.05 -17.57 -11.88
N GLY A 148 0.10 -17.31 -10.57
CA GLY A 148 0.64 -18.25 -9.59
C GLY A 148 2.12 -18.64 -9.72
N GLU A 149 2.73 -18.34 -10.87
CA GLU A 149 4.11 -18.69 -11.24
C GLU A 149 5.05 -17.48 -11.34
N GLY A 150 4.52 -16.25 -11.31
CA GLY A 150 5.32 -15.03 -11.44
C GLY A 150 6.15 -14.72 -10.19
N THR A 151 7.47 -14.63 -10.35
CA THR A 151 8.39 -14.14 -9.31
C THR A 151 8.07 -12.67 -8.98
N ASP A 152 7.53 -12.42 -7.78
CA ASP A 152 7.01 -11.10 -7.36
C ASP A 152 8.04 -9.95 -7.46
N HIS A 153 9.31 -10.25 -7.17
CA HIS A 153 10.43 -9.33 -7.31
C HIS A 153 11.72 -10.11 -7.61
N PRO A 154 12.62 -9.62 -8.49
CA PRO A 154 13.90 -10.28 -8.79
C PRO A 154 14.84 -10.54 -7.59
N LYS A 155 14.55 -9.95 -6.42
CA LYS A 155 15.33 -10.19 -5.18
C LYS A 155 15.04 -11.57 -4.61
N LEU A 156 13.85 -12.11 -4.85
CA LEU A 156 13.49 -13.44 -4.38
C LEU A 156 14.32 -14.50 -5.11
N GLU A 157 14.48 -14.37 -6.42
CA GLU A 157 15.33 -15.27 -7.21
C GLU A 157 16.79 -15.25 -6.74
N VAL A 158 17.35 -14.05 -6.55
CA VAL A 158 18.70 -13.89 -6.00
C VAL A 158 18.82 -14.54 -4.62
N LEU A 159 17.84 -14.32 -3.73
CA LEU A 159 17.81 -14.95 -2.41
C LEU A 159 17.78 -16.48 -2.52
N MET A 160 16.99 -17.04 -3.43
CA MET A 160 16.93 -18.50 -3.63
C MET A 160 18.27 -19.05 -4.12
N ASN A 161 18.94 -18.37 -5.04
CA ASN A 161 20.27 -18.76 -5.51
C ASN A 161 21.31 -18.73 -4.40
N GLU A 162 21.33 -17.69 -3.57
CA GLU A 162 22.23 -17.60 -2.41
C GLU A 162 21.95 -18.71 -1.37
N LEU A 163 20.68 -19.06 -1.17
CA LEU A 163 20.31 -20.16 -0.28
C LEU A 163 20.69 -21.54 -0.84
N ALA A 164 20.62 -21.72 -2.16
CA ALA A 164 21.08 -22.94 -2.82
C ALA A 164 22.59 -23.15 -2.61
N VAL A 165 23.39 -22.10 -2.90
CA VAL A 165 24.84 -22.10 -2.67
C VAL A 165 25.14 -22.34 -1.19
N PHE A 166 24.42 -21.69 -0.28
CA PHE A 166 24.56 -21.92 1.15
C PHE A 166 24.27 -23.39 1.54
N GLY A 167 23.22 -23.99 0.97
CA GLY A 167 22.86 -25.38 1.21
C GLY A 167 23.91 -26.38 0.72
N GLU A 168 24.51 -26.13 -0.44
CA GLU A 168 25.56 -26.98 -1.03
C GLU A 168 26.89 -26.93 -0.26
N HIS A 169 27.28 -25.75 0.23
CA HIS A 169 28.58 -25.54 0.89
C HIS A 169 28.54 -25.81 2.40
N CYS A 170 27.38 -26.09 2.97
CA CYS A 170 27.22 -26.38 4.39
C CYS A 170 27.15 -27.89 4.64
N ASP A 171 28.31 -28.56 4.65
CA ASP A 171 28.46 -29.99 4.97
C ASP A 171 28.12 -30.35 6.45
N ALA A 172 27.77 -29.38 7.28
CA ALA A 172 27.47 -29.61 8.70
C ALA A 172 25.96 -29.54 8.96
N LEU A 173 25.40 -30.62 9.53
CA LEU A 173 24.02 -30.81 10.03
C LEU A 173 23.47 -29.72 10.98
N GLY A 174 24.16 -28.59 11.16
CA GLY A 174 23.81 -27.51 12.09
C GLY A 174 23.90 -26.08 11.55
N SER A 175 24.19 -25.86 10.26
CA SER A 175 24.23 -24.52 9.68
C SER A 175 22.85 -23.83 9.71
N ARG A 176 22.83 -22.54 10.04
CA ARG A 176 21.59 -21.73 10.15
C ARG A 176 21.78 -20.38 9.48
N ALA A 177 20.75 -19.94 8.77
CA ALA A 177 20.65 -18.60 8.19
C ALA A 177 19.44 -17.85 8.80
N ILE A 178 19.55 -16.53 8.89
CA ILE A 178 18.44 -15.66 9.32
C ILE A 178 18.21 -14.63 8.22
N ILE A 179 16.97 -14.55 7.75
CA ILE A 179 16.54 -13.61 6.72
C ILE A 179 15.65 -12.56 7.39
N PHE A 180 16.00 -11.28 7.23
CA PHE A 180 15.21 -10.17 7.73
C PHE A 180 14.42 -9.53 6.59
N THR A 181 13.13 -9.30 6.82
CA THR A 181 12.25 -8.56 5.92
C THR A 181 11.28 -7.70 6.72
N GLU A 182 10.80 -6.62 6.14
CA GLU A 182 9.96 -5.62 6.83
C GLU A 182 8.49 -6.05 6.94
N PHE A 183 7.97 -6.76 5.94
CA PHE A 183 6.56 -7.12 5.89
C PHE A 183 6.33 -8.59 6.18
N ARG A 184 5.24 -8.85 6.92
CA ARG A 184 4.75 -10.22 7.20
C ARG A 184 4.44 -10.99 5.93
N SER A 185 3.80 -10.33 4.96
CA SER A 185 3.51 -10.93 3.67
C SER A 185 4.79 -11.37 2.96
N SER A 186 5.81 -10.51 2.90
CA SER A 186 7.09 -10.85 2.30
C SER A 186 7.79 -12.00 3.02
N ALA A 187 7.66 -12.11 4.34
CA ALA A 187 8.21 -13.23 5.10
C ALA A 187 7.51 -14.55 4.73
N LEU A 188 6.17 -14.54 4.58
CA LEU A 188 5.40 -15.69 4.11
C LEU A 188 5.77 -16.06 2.67
N ASP A 189 5.91 -15.07 1.78
CA ASP A 189 6.29 -15.30 0.39
C ASP A 189 7.68 -15.96 0.28
N ILE A 190 8.65 -15.52 1.09
CA ILE A 190 9.98 -16.14 1.17
C ILE A 190 9.90 -17.58 1.69
N VAL A 191 9.11 -17.84 2.74
CA VAL A 191 8.94 -19.20 3.29
C VAL A 191 8.33 -20.13 2.25
N ASN A 192 7.25 -19.71 1.60
CA ASN A 192 6.60 -20.47 0.54
C ASN A 192 7.56 -20.75 -0.63
N ALA A 193 8.41 -19.78 -0.99
CA ALA A 193 9.41 -19.97 -2.03
C ALA A 193 10.47 -21.01 -1.63
N ILE A 194 10.96 -20.97 -0.39
CA ILE A 194 11.91 -21.95 0.14
C ILE A 194 11.31 -23.36 0.18
N GLU A 195 10.06 -23.48 0.65
CA GLU A 195 9.35 -24.76 0.69
C GLU A 195 9.16 -25.36 -0.71
N LYS A 196 8.77 -24.53 -1.69
CA LYS A 196 8.61 -24.96 -3.09
C LYS A 196 9.93 -25.35 -3.75
N PHE A 197 11.03 -24.69 -3.40
CA PHE A 197 12.34 -24.93 -4.00
C PHE A 197 12.88 -26.32 -3.66
N GLY A 198 12.58 -26.88 -2.47
CA GLY A 198 12.74 -28.31 -2.22
C GLY A 198 14.16 -28.82 -1.93
N HIS A 199 15.14 -27.94 -1.72
CA HIS A 199 16.55 -28.32 -1.48
C HIS A 199 16.87 -28.71 -0.01
N GLY A 200 15.94 -29.36 0.71
CA GLY A 200 16.18 -29.81 2.09
C GLY A 200 16.30 -28.70 3.14
N LEU A 201 16.08 -27.43 2.75
CA LEU A 201 16.00 -26.29 3.66
C LEU A 201 14.71 -26.38 4.50
N LYS A 202 14.82 -26.06 5.79
CA LYS A 202 13.69 -26.08 6.73
C LYS A 202 13.37 -24.65 7.19
N PRO A 203 12.57 -23.90 6.42
CA PRO A 203 12.24 -22.52 6.78
C PRO A 203 11.37 -22.50 8.04
N HIS A 204 11.59 -21.50 8.89
CA HIS A 204 10.73 -21.20 10.03
C HIS A 204 10.52 -19.69 10.10
N ILE A 205 9.26 -19.27 10.16
CA ILE A 205 8.90 -17.85 10.21
C ILE A 205 8.72 -17.39 11.65
N PHE A 206 9.28 -16.23 11.97
CA PHE A 206 9.00 -15.54 13.23
C PHE A 206 8.34 -14.19 12.93
N ILE A 207 7.10 -14.02 13.41
CA ILE A 207 6.34 -12.78 13.29
C ILE A 207 6.07 -12.23 14.69
N GLY A 208 6.50 -10.98 14.95
CA GLY A 208 6.24 -10.32 16.22
C GLY A 208 4.74 -10.10 16.50
N GLN A 209 4.37 -10.06 17.78
CA GLN A 209 2.97 -10.04 18.28
C GLN A 209 2.22 -8.69 18.10
N ALA A 210 2.85 -7.67 17.52
CA ALA A 210 2.21 -6.36 17.35
C ALA A 210 0.92 -6.49 16.51
N LYS A 211 -0.18 -5.84 16.91
CA LYS A 211 -1.40 -5.85 16.10
C LYS A 211 -1.13 -5.23 14.72
N GLU A 212 -1.63 -5.88 13.68
CA GLU A 212 -1.61 -5.29 12.34
C GLU A 212 -2.51 -4.03 12.32
N LYS A 213 -2.20 -3.07 11.43
CA LYS A 213 -3.10 -1.93 11.23
C LYS A 213 -4.45 -2.47 10.74
N GLU A 214 -5.53 -1.95 11.34
CA GLU A 214 -6.90 -2.28 10.96
C GLU A 214 -7.11 -1.92 9.48
N LYS A 215 -7.44 -2.93 8.66
CA LYS A 215 -7.72 -2.75 7.24
C LYS A 215 -9.06 -2.06 7.05
N PHE A 216 -9.23 -1.33 5.94
CA PHE A 216 -10.52 -0.73 5.63
C PHE A 216 -11.60 -1.80 5.43
N ASP A 217 -12.53 -1.87 6.39
CA ASP A 217 -13.73 -2.70 6.35
C ASP A 217 -14.86 -1.98 5.61
N GLU A 218 -15.11 -2.43 4.38
CA GLU A 218 -16.15 -1.89 3.52
C GLU A 218 -17.56 -2.18 4.06
N ASP A 219 -17.81 -3.38 4.58
CA ASP A 219 -19.14 -3.78 5.06
C ASP A 219 -19.52 -3.02 6.34
N ALA A 220 -18.56 -2.87 7.27
CA ALA A 220 -18.72 -2.01 8.44
C ALA A 220 -18.95 -0.54 8.04
N TYR A 221 -18.25 -0.04 7.01
CA TYR A 221 -18.47 1.33 6.53
C TYR A 221 -19.84 1.51 5.88
N LEU A 222 -20.29 0.56 5.06
CA LEU A 222 -21.57 0.60 4.35
C LEU A 222 -22.77 0.42 5.30
N SER A 223 -22.61 -0.36 6.37
CA SER A 223 -23.67 -0.65 7.36
C SER A 223 -23.92 0.48 8.37
N LYS A 224 -22.94 1.34 8.66
CA LYS A 224 -23.06 2.49 9.58
C LYS A 224 -24.20 3.48 9.24
N GLY A 225 -24.69 3.49 7.99
CA GLY A 225 -25.84 4.29 7.58
C GLY A 225 -27.21 3.60 7.75
N LYS A 226 -27.26 2.27 7.79
CA LYS A 226 -28.52 1.50 7.88
C LYS A 226 -29.07 1.44 9.31
N SER A 227 -28.19 1.42 10.31
CA SER A 227 -28.56 1.37 11.73
C SER A 227 -29.25 2.64 12.24
N LYS A 228 -28.93 3.82 11.69
CA LYS A 228 -29.66 5.07 12.01
C LYS A 228 -31.07 5.08 11.42
N LYS A 229 -31.28 4.57 10.21
CA LYS A 229 -32.60 4.58 9.55
C LYS A 229 -33.61 3.65 10.25
N LYS A 230 -33.16 2.49 10.72
CA LYS A 230 -33.98 1.54 11.49
C LYS A 230 -34.42 2.09 12.87
N LYS A 231 -33.60 2.96 13.48
CA LYS A 231 -33.90 3.61 14.77
C LYS A 231 -34.86 4.81 14.64
N THR A 232 -34.91 5.44 13.47
CA THR A 232 -35.86 6.53 13.18
C THR A 232 -37.22 5.98 12.75
N GLU A 233 -37.27 4.91 11.94
CA GLU A 233 -38.52 4.27 11.52
C GLU A 233 -39.24 3.53 12.68
N SER A 234 -38.51 3.04 13.68
CA SER A 234 -39.14 2.48 14.90
C SER A 234 -39.73 3.56 15.81
N LYS A 235 -39.08 4.73 15.90
CA LYS A 235 -39.59 5.85 16.71
C LYS A 235 -40.81 6.54 16.10
N SER A 236 -40.96 6.56 14.77
CA SER A 236 -42.12 7.13 14.10
C SER A 236 -43.35 6.23 14.12
N ARG A 237 -43.19 4.92 14.34
CA ARG A 237 -44.31 3.96 14.46
C ARG A 237 -44.91 3.93 15.87
N ASP A 238 -44.12 4.20 16.91
CA ASP A 238 -44.63 4.26 18.29
C ASP A 238 -45.36 5.57 18.60
N SER A 239 -45.11 6.66 17.87
CA SER A 239 -45.79 7.95 18.09
C SER A 239 -47.18 8.05 17.45
N SER A 240 -47.59 7.08 16.62
CA SER A 240 -48.89 7.10 15.93
C SER A 240 -50.00 6.28 16.61
N LEU A 241 -49.75 5.67 17.78
CA LEU A 241 -50.76 4.87 18.50
C LEU A 241 -51.39 5.56 19.73
N CYS A 242 -50.99 6.78 20.09
CA CYS A 242 -51.58 7.53 21.21
C CYS A 242 -52.40 8.74 20.73
N CYS A 243 -53.48 8.50 19.99
CA CYS A 243 -54.58 9.46 19.86
C CYS A 243 -55.77 8.78 19.16
N SER A 244 -56.59 8.05 19.92
CA SER A 244 -58.01 7.77 19.60
C SER A 244 -58.60 6.86 20.68
N VAL A 245 -59.07 7.40 21.80
CA VAL A 245 -60.37 7.05 22.43
C VAL A 245 -60.75 8.22 23.34
N ASN A 246 -61.79 8.96 22.96
CA ASN A 246 -62.61 9.78 23.83
C ASN A 246 -63.92 10.00 23.08
N VAL A 247 -64.92 9.14 23.33
CA VAL A 247 -66.32 9.44 23.67
C VAL A 247 -66.88 8.18 24.34
#